data_AF-A0A1C0SXG2-F1
#
_entry.id   AF-A0A1C0SXG2-F1
#
_cell.length_a   1.000
_cell.length_b   1.000
_cell.length_c   1.000
_cell.angle_alpha   90.00
_cell.angle_beta   90.00
_cell.angle_gamma   90.00
#
_symmetry.space_group_name_H-M   'P 1'
#
loop_
_entity.id
_entity.type
_entity.pdbx_description
1 polymer ?
#
loop_
_entity_poly.entity_id
_entity_poly.type
_entity_poly.pdbx_seq_one_letter_code
_entity_poly.pdbx_strand_id
1 'polypeptide(L)'
;MRTKTTKTTATTAFSYEDNGIGQSLREQLETSAAHIFDLGRRTTEQTFELGDHLAQAADLLADGRFDKWVKMRCGLAPRSARNYTAVFRNLTPYRDDLVDLSVGATVLFHLSSATTDQVKAAIAFAEENGRLQVADVKAILAGGEEGGDKPEKDDQFQLGGVGGLKALIAIKSREGLKAFVTHVAAICQAIEAALAKPRVIKEALAREVEDLARVARLELESLAQFVEPDSDLRRHPRSTQFPKKSEWAVVNETLQKLGLFDVWPKSKDLPGWLRNEVVPVLDWAISTDRKPKWPLVEQRALAAEQAAPVEADSVVDRQDAASDVSSEVPSEVDDSDERIERFGAALEEATGGFMTASREVPRNRKPFAKVPPLADDFVAEIEHAPAVTP
;
A
#
# COMPACT_ATOMS: atom_id res chain seq x y z
N MET A 1 19.46 41.58 17.24
CA MET A 1 18.32 41.28 16.36
C MET A 1 18.83 41.13 14.92
N ARG A 2 18.89 39.90 14.40
CA ARG A 2 19.28 39.61 13.01
C ARG A 2 18.05 39.08 12.29
N THR A 3 17.43 39.93 11.47
CA THR A 3 16.32 39.56 10.60
C THR A 3 16.86 38.70 9.46
N LYS A 4 16.54 37.41 9.48
CA LYS A 4 16.75 36.52 8.34
C LYS A 4 15.69 36.85 7.29
N THR A 5 16.12 37.45 6.18
CA THR A 5 15.30 37.62 4.98
C THR A 5 15.08 36.24 4.35
N THR A 6 13.87 35.71 4.48
CA THR A 6 13.40 34.54 3.76
C THR A 6 13.26 34.91 2.28
N LYS A 7 14.16 34.40 1.45
CA LYS A 7 14.11 34.56 -0.01
C LYS A 7 13.00 33.65 -0.54
N THR A 8 11.81 34.20 -0.74
CA THR A 8 10.72 33.56 -1.47
C THR A 8 11.15 33.44 -2.93
N THR A 9 11.54 32.24 -3.36
CA THR A 9 11.86 31.95 -4.76
C THR A 9 10.56 31.90 -5.55
N ALA A 10 10.16 33.02 -6.14
CA ALA A 10 9.11 33.06 -7.15
C ALA A 10 9.54 32.15 -8.31
N THR A 11 8.78 31.07 -8.52
CA THR A 11 8.99 30.16 -9.65
C THR A 11 8.41 30.86 -10.88
N THR A 12 9.25 31.25 -11.83
CA THR A 12 8.82 31.88 -13.08
C THR A 12 7.86 30.94 -13.82
N ALA A 13 6.65 31.38 -14.16
CA ALA A 13 5.69 30.53 -14.88
C ALA A 13 6.16 30.29 -16.32
N PHE A 14 5.80 29.14 -16.91
CA PHE A 14 6.04 28.86 -18.32
C PHE A 14 5.07 29.69 -19.18
N SER A 15 5.59 30.60 -19.99
CA SER A 15 4.78 31.41 -20.91
C SER A 15 4.47 30.61 -22.18
N TYR A 16 3.19 30.28 -22.38
CA TYR A 16 2.75 29.51 -23.55
C TYR A 16 2.78 30.34 -24.84
N GLU A 17 2.45 31.63 -24.75
CA GLU A 17 2.44 32.55 -25.88
C GLU A 17 3.84 32.80 -26.43
N ASP A 18 4.82 33.00 -25.55
CA ASP A 18 6.23 33.16 -25.93
C ASP A 18 6.82 31.91 -26.58
N ASN A 19 6.18 30.75 -26.41
CA ASN A 19 6.56 29.49 -27.02
C ASN A 19 5.73 29.13 -28.25
N GLY A 20 4.88 30.05 -28.75
CA GLY A 20 4.06 29.89 -29.94
C GLY A 20 2.96 28.82 -29.79
N ILE A 21 2.44 28.63 -28.57
CA ILE A 21 1.44 27.62 -28.24
C ILE A 21 0.05 28.26 -28.18
N GLY A 22 -0.85 27.85 -29.06
CA GLY A 22 -2.24 28.33 -29.09
C GLY A 22 -3.11 27.81 -27.93
N GLN A 23 -4.26 28.46 -27.72
CA GLN A 23 -5.18 28.22 -26.60
C GLN A 23 -5.59 26.74 -26.42
N SER A 24 -5.94 26.03 -27.50
CA SER A 24 -6.40 24.63 -27.42
C SER A 24 -5.27 23.67 -26.99
N LEU A 25 -4.04 23.94 -27.43
CA LEU A 25 -2.87 23.14 -27.08
C LEU A 25 -2.45 23.42 -25.63
N ARG A 26 -2.62 24.66 -25.16
CA ARG A 26 -2.44 25.05 -23.75
C ARG A 26 -3.39 24.29 -22.83
N GLU A 27 -4.67 24.18 -23.17
CA GLU A 27 -5.65 23.44 -22.35
C GLU A 27 -5.31 21.95 -22.21
N GLN A 28 -4.87 21.31 -23.31
CA GLN A 28 -4.44 19.90 -23.28
C GLN A 28 -3.18 19.71 -22.43
N LEU A 29 -2.20 20.61 -22.55
CA LEU A 29 -0.98 20.57 -21.74
C LEU A 29 -1.29 20.79 -20.26
N GLU A 30 -2.14 21.73 -19.91
CA GLU A 30 -2.54 21.98 -18.52
C GLU A 30 -3.32 20.81 -17.92
N THR A 31 -4.17 20.13 -18.72
CA THR A 31 -4.84 18.90 -18.30
C THR A 31 -3.82 17.81 -17.96
N SER A 32 -2.85 17.57 -18.84
CA SER A 32 -1.75 16.63 -18.59
C SER A 32 -0.91 17.03 -17.37
N ALA A 33 -0.61 18.31 -17.19
CA ALA A 33 0.15 18.80 -16.03
C ALA A 33 -0.60 18.55 -14.71
N ALA A 34 -1.91 18.78 -14.67
CA ALA A 34 -2.73 18.51 -13.48
C ALA A 34 -2.70 17.02 -13.11
N HIS A 35 -2.90 16.13 -14.10
CA HIS A 35 -2.79 14.69 -13.87
C HIS A 35 -1.40 14.27 -13.37
N ILE A 36 -0.32 14.83 -13.94
CA ILE A 36 1.06 14.56 -13.51
C ILE A 36 1.29 14.95 -12.03
N PHE A 37 0.67 16.03 -11.55
CA PHE A 37 0.79 16.48 -10.16
C PHE A 37 -0.04 15.67 -9.17
N ASP A 38 -1.25 15.28 -9.56
CA ASP A 38 -2.15 14.50 -8.70
C ASP A 38 -1.62 13.07 -8.46
N LEU A 39 -0.77 12.58 -9.36
CA LEU A 39 -0.06 11.32 -9.22
C LEU A 39 1.03 11.40 -8.12
N GLY A 40 0.61 11.21 -6.87
CA GLY A 40 1.44 11.17 -5.66
C GLY A 40 2.41 9.97 -5.57
N ARG A 41 2.16 9.00 -4.68
CA ARG A 41 3.01 7.81 -4.54
C ARG A 41 2.78 6.87 -5.73
N ARG A 42 3.71 6.91 -6.69
CA ARG A 42 3.62 6.23 -8.00
C ARG A 42 3.65 4.70 -7.88
N THR A 43 2.48 4.07 -8.05
CA THR A 43 2.36 2.63 -8.33
C THR A 43 2.89 2.30 -9.74
N THR A 44 3.00 1.02 -10.08
CA THR A 44 3.37 0.59 -11.44
C THR A 44 2.38 1.13 -12.48
N GLU A 45 1.08 1.02 -12.20
CA GLU A 45 0.02 1.56 -13.07
C GLU A 45 0.16 3.08 -13.25
N GLN A 46 0.35 3.82 -12.17
CA GLN A 46 0.55 5.26 -12.21
C GLN A 46 1.84 5.67 -12.94
N THR A 47 2.84 4.77 -12.99
CA THR A 47 4.07 4.99 -13.78
C THR A 47 3.77 4.96 -15.28
N PHE A 48 2.87 4.06 -15.73
CA PHE A 48 2.40 4.03 -17.11
C PHE A 48 1.50 5.23 -17.45
N GLU A 49 0.55 5.57 -16.58
CA GLU A 49 -0.32 6.76 -16.76
C GLU A 49 0.50 8.05 -16.87
N LEU A 50 1.49 8.20 -16.00
CA LEU A 50 2.42 9.33 -16.04
C LEU A 50 3.20 9.36 -17.36
N GLY A 51 3.66 8.20 -17.82
CA GLY A 51 4.37 8.05 -19.09
C GLY A 51 3.50 8.41 -20.30
N ASP A 52 2.22 8.06 -20.28
CA ASP A 52 1.24 8.40 -21.32
C ASP A 52 1.02 9.92 -21.42
N HIS A 53 0.68 10.59 -20.31
CA HIS A 53 0.52 12.04 -20.28
C HIS A 53 1.78 12.79 -20.72
N LEU A 54 2.97 12.30 -20.35
CA LEU A 54 4.24 12.86 -20.79
C LEU A 54 4.52 12.58 -22.29
N ALA A 55 4.12 11.41 -22.81
CA ALA A 55 4.25 11.09 -24.23
C ALA A 55 3.35 12.01 -25.07
N GLN A 56 2.09 12.18 -24.68
CA GLN A 56 1.16 13.11 -25.32
C GLN A 56 1.70 14.53 -25.31
N ALA A 57 2.17 15.03 -24.16
CA ALA A 57 2.77 16.36 -24.07
C ALA A 57 4.04 16.52 -24.93
N ALA A 58 4.86 15.47 -25.05
CA ALA A 58 6.04 15.48 -25.93
C ALA A 58 5.67 15.57 -27.42
N ASP A 59 4.59 14.90 -27.83
CA ASP A 59 4.11 14.94 -29.22
C ASP A 59 3.51 16.31 -29.59
N LEU A 60 2.99 17.05 -28.60
CA LEU A 60 2.50 18.43 -28.78
C LEU A 60 3.62 19.49 -28.74
N LEU A 61 4.77 19.17 -28.12
CA LEU A 61 5.85 20.13 -27.84
C LEU A 61 7.16 19.74 -28.55
N ALA A 62 7.30 20.15 -29.82
CA ALA A 62 8.55 19.99 -30.57
C ALA A 62 9.70 20.90 -30.05
N ASP A 63 10.94 20.53 -30.40
CA ASP A 63 12.16 21.37 -30.33
C ASP A 63 12.56 21.86 -28.92
N GLY A 64 12.79 20.94 -27.98
CA GLY A 64 13.34 21.26 -26.65
C GLY A 64 12.40 22.07 -25.74
N ARG A 65 11.21 22.44 -26.23
CA ARG A 65 10.14 23.08 -25.44
C ARG A 65 9.58 22.13 -24.39
N PHE A 66 9.50 20.83 -24.70
CA PHE A 66 9.10 19.79 -23.75
C PHE A 66 9.95 19.80 -22.48
N ASP A 67 11.29 19.85 -22.59
CA ASP A 67 12.18 19.85 -21.43
C ASP A 67 11.97 21.05 -20.51
N LYS A 68 11.76 22.24 -21.10
CA LYS A 68 11.44 23.46 -20.36
C LYS A 68 10.07 23.35 -19.70
N TRP A 69 9.07 22.87 -20.44
CA TRP A 69 7.71 22.70 -19.95
C TRP A 69 7.65 21.73 -18.77
N VAL A 70 8.23 20.54 -18.89
CA VAL A 70 8.30 19.53 -17.82
C VAL A 70 8.95 20.10 -16.55
N LYS A 71 10.05 20.84 -16.70
CA LYS A 71 10.78 21.42 -15.56
C LYS A 71 9.97 22.50 -14.86
N MET A 72 9.36 23.40 -15.62
CA MET A 72 8.71 24.60 -15.11
C MET A 72 7.26 24.36 -14.69
N ARG A 73 6.53 23.51 -15.43
CA ARG A 73 5.14 23.15 -15.14
C ARG A 73 5.07 21.94 -14.23
N CYS A 74 5.65 20.80 -14.60
CA CYS A 74 5.48 19.55 -13.84
C CYS A 74 6.46 19.37 -12.65
N GLY A 75 7.48 20.22 -12.51
CA GLY A 75 8.50 20.10 -11.47
C GLY A 75 9.38 18.84 -11.59
N LEU A 76 9.38 18.18 -12.76
CA LEU A 76 10.17 16.98 -13.02
C LEU A 76 11.48 17.31 -13.72
N ALA A 77 12.52 16.51 -13.47
CA ALA A 77 13.74 16.60 -14.29
C ALA A 77 13.45 16.06 -15.70
N PRO A 78 13.95 16.72 -16.78
CA PRO A 78 13.72 16.26 -18.15
C PRO A 78 14.18 14.83 -18.44
N ARG A 79 15.22 14.36 -17.74
CA ARG A 79 15.68 12.97 -17.81
C ARG A 79 14.63 12.00 -17.25
N SER A 80 14.05 12.33 -16.09
CA SER A 80 13.01 11.50 -15.46
C SER A 80 11.77 11.42 -16.34
N ALA A 81 11.36 12.54 -16.95
CA ALA A 81 10.22 12.54 -17.86
C ALA A 81 10.43 11.62 -19.07
N ARG A 82 11.61 11.68 -19.70
CA ARG A 82 11.96 10.74 -20.80
C ARG A 82 11.94 9.28 -20.35
N ASN A 83 12.39 8.97 -19.14
CA ASN A 83 12.32 7.60 -18.62
C ASN A 83 10.88 7.11 -18.47
N TYR A 84 9.97 7.93 -17.94
CA TYR A 84 8.54 7.59 -17.85
C TYR A 84 7.92 7.42 -19.24
N THR A 85 8.21 8.34 -20.17
CA THR A 85 7.77 8.22 -21.57
C THR A 85 8.30 6.94 -22.22
N ALA A 86 9.56 6.56 -21.96
CA ALA A 86 10.14 5.33 -22.49
C ALA A 86 9.48 4.07 -21.91
N VAL A 87 9.13 4.08 -20.61
CA VAL A 87 8.35 3.00 -19.99
C VAL A 87 7.02 2.82 -20.71
N PHE A 88 6.27 3.91 -20.90
CA PHE A 88 5.01 3.84 -21.63
C PHE A 88 5.21 3.33 -23.07
N ARG A 89 6.10 3.95 -23.85
CA ARG A 89 6.27 3.60 -25.26
C ARG A 89 6.76 2.17 -25.49
N ASN A 90 7.68 1.68 -24.66
CA ASN A 90 8.38 0.42 -24.93
C ASN A 90 7.81 -0.76 -24.13
N LEU A 91 7.18 -0.51 -22.97
CA LEU A 91 6.67 -1.57 -22.09
C LEU A 91 5.14 -1.70 -22.09
N THR A 92 4.40 -0.86 -22.83
CA THR A 92 2.94 -1.00 -22.96
C THR A 92 2.48 -2.42 -23.32
N PRO A 93 3.15 -3.17 -24.22
CA PRO A 93 2.75 -4.54 -24.52
C PRO A 93 2.82 -5.51 -23.32
N TYR A 94 3.60 -5.17 -22.29
CA TYR A 94 3.81 -5.97 -21.07
C TYR A 94 3.21 -5.31 -19.83
N ARG A 95 2.35 -4.30 -20.02
CA ARG A 95 1.86 -3.45 -18.94
C ARG A 95 1.15 -4.26 -17.87
N ASP A 96 0.26 -5.16 -18.26
CA ASP A 96 -0.59 -5.89 -17.32
C ASP A 96 0.27 -6.82 -16.45
N ASP A 97 1.17 -7.61 -17.05
CA ASP A 97 2.12 -8.46 -16.32
C ASP A 97 2.97 -7.67 -15.32
N LEU A 98 3.52 -6.52 -15.75
CA LEU A 98 4.38 -5.68 -14.91
C LEU A 98 3.60 -4.97 -13.78
N VAL A 99 2.31 -4.69 -13.99
CA VAL A 99 1.41 -4.12 -12.97
C VAL A 99 1.03 -5.19 -11.95
N ASP A 100 0.73 -6.40 -12.38
CA ASP A 100 0.37 -7.52 -11.49
C ASP A 100 1.56 -7.89 -10.60
N LEU A 101 2.76 -7.90 -11.17
CA LEU A 101 4.02 -8.08 -10.44
C LEU A 101 4.42 -6.87 -9.57
N SER A 102 3.64 -5.78 -9.59
CA SER A 102 3.89 -4.55 -8.82
C SER A 102 5.32 -4.01 -8.99
N VAL A 103 5.85 -4.07 -10.21
CA VAL A 103 7.24 -3.72 -10.51
C VAL A 103 7.49 -2.24 -10.25
N GLY A 104 8.52 -1.92 -9.46
CA GLY A 104 8.84 -0.54 -9.10
C GLY A 104 9.35 0.30 -10.28
N ALA A 105 9.06 1.61 -10.27
CA ALA A 105 9.41 2.54 -11.35
C ALA A 105 10.88 2.49 -11.81
N THR A 106 11.83 2.37 -10.87
CA THR A 106 13.26 2.28 -11.21
C THR A 106 13.59 1.02 -12.02
N VAL A 107 12.92 -0.10 -11.74
CA VAL A 107 13.08 -1.36 -12.48
C VAL A 107 12.50 -1.20 -13.88
N LEU A 108 11.31 -0.59 -14.00
CA LEU A 108 10.71 -0.25 -15.28
C LEU A 108 11.62 0.66 -16.13
N PHE A 109 12.35 1.60 -15.53
CA PHE A 109 13.32 2.43 -16.26
C PHE A 109 14.49 1.64 -16.84
N HIS A 110 14.90 0.55 -16.21
CA HIS A 110 15.93 -0.33 -16.78
C HIS A 110 15.33 -1.20 -17.89
N LEU A 111 14.16 -1.78 -17.66
CA LEU A 111 13.45 -2.60 -18.63
C LEU A 111 13.03 -1.83 -19.89
N SER A 112 12.78 -0.51 -19.80
CA SER A 112 12.36 0.27 -20.97
C SER A 112 13.43 0.36 -22.06
N SER A 113 14.68 0.01 -21.76
CA SER A 113 15.78 -0.09 -22.73
C SER A 113 16.09 -1.53 -23.18
N ALA A 114 15.37 -2.51 -22.64
CA ALA A 114 15.60 -3.93 -22.86
C ALA A 114 14.98 -4.42 -24.19
N THR A 115 15.50 -5.53 -24.71
CA THR A 115 14.84 -6.24 -25.81
C THR A 115 13.59 -6.95 -25.32
N THR A 116 12.68 -7.29 -26.24
CA THR A 116 11.47 -8.07 -25.92
C THR A 116 11.78 -9.37 -25.17
N ASP A 117 12.82 -10.10 -25.58
CA ASP A 117 13.20 -11.37 -24.95
C ASP A 117 13.71 -11.16 -23.52
N GLN A 118 14.46 -10.08 -23.28
CA GLN A 118 14.92 -9.72 -21.94
C GLN A 118 13.78 -9.30 -21.02
N VAL A 119 12.77 -8.59 -21.54
CA VAL A 119 11.58 -8.23 -20.75
C VAL A 119 10.81 -9.49 -20.35
N LYS A 120 10.59 -10.42 -21.28
CA LYS A 120 9.94 -11.70 -20.98
C LYS A 120 10.71 -12.54 -19.96
N ALA A 121 12.03 -12.60 -20.08
CA ALA A 121 12.88 -13.27 -19.10
C ALA A 121 12.78 -12.63 -17.71
N ALA A 122 12.71 -11.30 -17.63
CA ALA A 122 12.54 -10.59 -16.36
C ALA A 122 11.16 -10.82 -15.73
N ILE A 123 10.10 -10.91 -16.54
CA ILE A 123 8.74 -11.25 -16.08
C ILE A 123 8.71 -12.68 -15.52
N ALA A 124 9.22 -13.66 -16.28
CA ALA A 124 9.27 -15.06 -15.83
C ALA A 124 10.08 -15.21 -14.52
N PHE A 125 11.22 -14.51 -14.41
CA PHE A 125 12.00 -14.48 -13.17
C PHE A 125 11.20 -13.92 -11.99
N ALA A 126 10.43 -12.85 -12.22
CA ALA A 126 9.62 -12.21 -11.21
C ALA A 126 8.43 -13.07 -10.77
N GLU A 127 7.79 -13.80 -11.69
CA GLU A 127 6.72 -14.76 -11.38
C GLU A 127 7.22 -15.89 -10.46
N GLU A 128 8.42 -16.42 -10.73
CA GLU A 128 9.02 -17.48 -9.92
C GLU A 128 9.47 -16.99 -8.53
N ASN A 129 10.00 -15.77 -8.45
CA ASN A 129 10.65 -15.24 -7.24
C ASN A 129 9.77 -14.26 -6.44
N GLY A 130 8.58 -13.93 -6.95
CA GLY A 130 7.58 -13.02 -6.36
C GLY A 130 7.95 -11.54 -6.37
N ARG A 131 9.14 -11.16 -6.89
CA ARG A 131 9.54 -9.76 -7.06
C ARG A 131 10.69 -9.61 -8.05
N LEU A 132 10.82 -8.41 -8.61
CA LEU A 132 11.92 -8.04 -9.49
C LEU A 132 12.72 -6.86 -8.91
N GLN A 133 14.01 -7.05 -8.62
CA GLN A 133 14.89 -5.95 -8.19
C GLN A 133 15.75 -5.41 -9.33
N VAL A 134 16.31 -4.22 -9.14
CA VAL A 134 17.20 -3.58 -10.11
C VAL A 134 18.44 -4.43 -10.39
N ALA A 135 18.95 -5.15 -9.39
CA ALA A 135 20.10 -6.05 -9.55
C ALA A 135 19.76 -7.24 -10.46
N ASP A 136 18.60 -7.86 -10.24
CA ASP A 136 18.12 -9.00 -11.04
C ASP A 136 17.95 -8.58 -12.51
N VAL A 137 17.32 -7.43 -12.76
CA VAL A 137 17.18 -6.90 -14.12
C VAL A 137 18.54 -6.61 -14.75
N LYS A 138 19.48 -6.02 -14.03
CA LYS A 138 20.82 -5.78 -14.58
C LYS A 138 21.53 -7.09 -14.95
N ALA A 139 21.39 -8.13 -14.14
CA ALA A 139 21.96 -9.45 -14.46
C ALA A 139 21.32 -10.06 -15.71
N ILE A 140 19.99 -9.99 -15.82
CA ILE A 140 19.24 -10.46 -17.00
C ILE A 140 19.62 -9.68 -18.26
N LEU A 141 19.76 -8.35 -18.15
CA LEU A 141 20.15 -7.48 -19.26
C LEU A 141 21.61 -7.65 -19.69
N ALA A 142 22.49 -8.06 -18.78
CA ALA A 142 23.91 -8.30 -19.07
C ALA A 142 24.18 -9.59 -19.86
N GLY A 143 23.15 -10.37 -20.20
CA GLY A 143 23.30 -11.53 -21.09
C GLY A 143 23.46 -12.87 -20.39
N GLY A 144 22.90 -13.02 -19.18
CA GLY A 144 22.66 -14.35 -18.61
C GLY A 144 23.90 -15.18 -18.33
N GLU A 145 24.99 -14.58 -17.85
CA GLU A 145 25.89 -15.33 -16.97
C GLU A 145 25.20 -15.43 -15.60
N GLU A 146 24.77 -16.64 -15.27
CA GLU A 146 24.44 -16.99 -13.90
C GLU A 146 25.55 -16.49 -12.96
N GLY A 147 25.15 -15.72 -11.96
CA GLY A 147 25.95 -15.54 -10.76
C GLY A 147 27.05 -14.49 -10.87
N GLY A 148 26.66 -13.23 -11.05
CA GLY A 148 27.36 -12.17 -10.32
C GLY A 148 27.21 -12.49 -8.84
N ASP A 149 28.28 -13.06 -8.26
CA ASP A 149 28.53 -13.45 -6.88
C ASP A 149 27.40 -12.98 -5.95
N LYS A 150 26.35 -13.80 -5.83
CA LYS A 150 25.36 -13.60 -4.78
C LYS A 150 26.17 -13.73 -3.49
N PRO A 151 26.29 -12.68 -2.65
CA PRO A 151 26.88 -12.87 -1.34
C PRO A 151 26.15 -14.07 -0.73
N GLU A 152 26.93 -15.08 -0.34
CA GLU A 152 26.42 -16.35 0.15
C GLU A 152 25.24 -16.06 1.08
N LYS A 153 24.13 -16.79 0.90
CA LYS A 153 22.90 -16.59 1.69
C LYS A 153 23.19 -16.57 3.21
N ASP A 154 24.27 -17.23 3.63
CA ASP A 154 24.74 -17.30 5.01
C ASP A 154 25.17 -15.95 5.61
N ASP A 155 25.69 -15.02 4.82
CA ASP A 155 26.12 -13.72 5.34
C ASP A 155 24.94 -12.77 5.60
N GLN A 156 23.79 -12.97 4.95
CA GLN A 156 22.66 -12.02 5.03
C GLN A 156 22.04 -11.94 6.43
N PHE A 157 22.13 -13.01 7.22
CA PHE A 157 21.69 -13.02 8.62
C PHE A 157 22.71 -12.46 9.60
N GLN A 158 23.97 -12.30 9.16
CA GLN A 158 25.08 -11.80 9.98
C GLN A 158 25.34 -10.29 9.75
N LEU A 159 24.77 -9.72 8.68
CA LEU A 159 24.85 -8.28 8.42
C LEU A 159 24.10 -7.49 9.50
N GLY A 160 24.83 -6.70 10.27
CA GLY A 160 24.29 -5.75 11.24
C GLY A 160 23.78 -4.44 10.63
N GLY A 161 23.15 -3.61 11.45
CA GLY A 161 22.71 -2.27 11.08
C GLY A 161 21.48 -2.23 10.16
N VAL A 162 21.10 -1.01 9.75
CA VAL A 162 19.87 -0.76 8.98
C VAL A 162 19.89 -1.47 7.61
N GLY A 163 21.07 -1.63 7.00
CA GLY A 163 21.23 -2.37 5.75
C GLY A 163 20.91 -3.86 5.90
N GLY A 164 21.49 -4.51 6.92
CA GLY A 164 21.19 -5.90 7.25
C GLY A 164 19.74 -6.12 7.66
N LEU A 165 19.17 -5.23 8.47
CA LEU A 165 17.75 -5.29 8.83
C LEU A 165 16.83 -5.20 7.60
N LYS A 166 17.15 -4.32 6.63
CA LYS A 166 16.41 -4.26 5.36
C LYS A 166 16.53 -5.56 4.56
N ALA A 167 17.69 -6.20 4.56
CA ALA A 167 17.88 -7.51 3.93
C ALA A 167 17.02 -8.59 4.61
N LEU A 168 17.03 -8.65 5.96
CA LEU A 168 16.19 -9.57 6.74
C LEU A 168 14.69 -9.36 6.50
N ILE A 169 14.22 -8.11 6.48
CA ILE A 169 12.82 -7.79 6.14
C ILE A 169 12.49 -8.29 4.74
N ALA A 170 13.39 -8.10 3.78
CA ALA A 170 13.22 -8.52 2.41
C ALA A 170 13.18 -10.05 2.26
N ILE A 171 13.93 -10.79 3.08
CA ILE A 171 13.88 -12.26 3.17
C ILE A 171 12.57 -12.70 3.83
N LYS A 172 12.27 -12.20 5.03
CA LYS A 172 11.05 -12.48 5.79
C LYS A 172 9.80 -12.28 4.94
N SER A 173 9.72 -11.17 4.21
CA SER A 173 8.54 -10.86 3.38
C SER A 173 8.38 -11.86 2.25
N ARG A 174 9.48 -12.23 1.57
CA ARG A 174 9.45 -13.17 0.44
C ARG A 174 9.14 -14.60 0.90
N GLU A 175 9.87 -15.08 1.91
CA GLU A 175 9.74 -16.45 2.40
C GLU A 175 8.46 -16.64 3.22
N GLY A 176 8.11 -15.64 4.04
CA GLY A 176 6.86 -15.64 4.80
C GLY A 176 5.63 -15.63 3.90
N LEU A 177 5.62 -14.80 2.85
CA LEU A 177 4.50 -14.79 1.89
C LEU A 177 4.37 -16.16 1.18
N LYS A 178 5.50 -16.74 0.75
CA LYS A 178 5.51 -18.07 0.13
C LYS A 178 4.99 -19.15 1.07
N ALA A 179 5.42 -19.14 2.33
CA ALA A 179 4.96 -20.09 3.35
C ALA A 179 3.45 -19.95 3.60
N PHE A 180 2.97 -18.71 3.81
CA PHE A 180 1.56 -18.41 3.99
C PHE A 180 0.70 -18.96 2.85
N VAL A 181 1.04 -18.64 1.60
CA VAL A 181 0.32 -19.12 0.41
C VAL A 181 0.32 -20.65 0.34
N THR A 182 1.47 -21.28 0.63
CA THR A 182 1.61 -22.74 0.62
C THR A 182 0.71 -23.41 1.66
N HIS A 183 0.69 -22.89 2.89
CA HIS A 183 -0.14 -23.44 3.97
C HIS A 183 -1.63 -23.23 3.69
N VAL A 184 -2.05 -22.05 3.22
CA VAL A 184 -3.45 -21.79 2.87
C VAL A 184 -3.90 -22.69 1.71
N ALA A 185 -3.06 -22.88 0.68
CA ALA A 185 -3.36 -23.80 -0.41
C ALA A 185 -3.50 -25.25 0.08
N ALA A 186 -2.61 -25.71 0.97
CA ALA A 186 -2.69 -27.05 1.56
C ALA A 186 -3.98 -27.25 2.39
N ILE A 187 -4.40 -26.22 3.13
CA ILE A 187 -5.68 -26.23 3.85
C ILE A 187 -6.85 -26.38 2.88
N CYS A 188 -6.89 -25.59 1.80
CA CYS A 188 -7.96 -25.65 0.80
C CYS A 188 -8.03 -27.05 0.17
N GLN A 189 -6.89 -27.61 -0.23
CA GLN A 189 -6.81 -28.97 -0.79
C GLN A 189 -7.33 -30.04 0.17
N ALA A 190 -6.96 -29.96 1.46
CA ALA A 190 -7.45 -30.90 2.48
C ALA A 190 -8.98 -30.79 2.68
N ILE A 191 -9.51 -29.57 2.69
CA ILE A 191 -10.95 -29.31 2.78
C ILE A 191 -11.69 -29.85 1.56
N GLU A 192 -11.20 -29.58 0.35
CA GLU A 192 -11.79 -30.07 -0.89
C GLU A 192 -11.78 -31.61 -0.96
N ALA A 193 -10.67 -32.24 -0.59
CA ALA A 193 -10.57 -33.69 -0.51
C ALA A 193 -11.54 -34.31 0.51
N ALA A 194 -11.81 -33.60 1.61
CA ALA A 194 -12.82 -34.01 2.58
C ALA A 194 -14.26 -33.80 2.05
N LEU A 195 -14.52 -32.70 1.33
CA LEU A 195 -15.82 -32.39 0.73
C LEU A 195 -16.17 -33.29 -0.46
N ALA A 196 -15.17 -33.88 -1.13
CA ALA A 196 -15.37 -34.86 -2.20
C ALA A 196 -15.89 -36.22 -1.68
N LYS A 197 -15.72 -36.50 -0.38
CA LYS A 197 -16.23 -37.72 0.26
C LYS A 197 -17.73 -37.57 0.55
N PRO A 198 -18.51 -38.67 0.55
CA PRO A 198 -19.96 -38.62 0.83
C PRO A 198 -20.29 -38.12 2.25
N ARG A 199 -19.33 -38.21 3.18
CA ARG A 199 -19.45 -37.67 4.53
C ARG A 199 -18.10 -37.07 4.95
N VAL A 200 -18.15 -35.84 5.44
CA VAL A 200 -17.01 -35.16 6.07
C VAL A 200 -16.83 -35.72 7.49
N ILE A 201 -15.64 -36.26 7.77
CA ILE A 201 -15.27 -36.73 9.11
C ILE A 201 -14.56 -35.56 9.82
N LYS A 202 -15.23 -34.98 10.82
CA LYS A 202 -14.79 -33.75 11.50
C LYS A 202 -13.40 -33.94 12.13
N GLU A 203 -13.20 -35.02 12.87
CA GLU A 203 -11.97 -35.31 13.61
C GLU A 203 -10.78 -35.62 12.68
N ALA A 204 -11.04 -36.21 11.50
CA ALA A 204 -9.99 -36.50 10.53
C ALA A 204 -9.51 -35.20 9.84
N LEU A 205 -10.46 -34.36 9.40
CA LEU A 205 -10.15 -33.08 8.78
C LEU A 205 -9.43 -32.12 9.74
N ALA A 206 -9.88 -32.09 11.00
CA ALA A 206 -9.27 -31.34 12.07
C ALA A 206 -7.77 -31.62 12.25
N ARG A 207 -7.39 -32.91 12.26
CA ARG A 207 -5.98 -33.33 12.37
C ARG A 207 -5.09 -32.85 11.22
N GLU A 208 -5.67 -32.66 10.04
CA GLU A 208 -4.93 -32.19 8.86
C GLU A 208 -4.85 -30.66 8.82
N VAL A 209 -5.89 -29.96 9.28
CA VAL A 209 -6.06 -28.51 9.02
C VAL A 209 -5.75 -27.63 10.22
N GLU A 210 -5.96 -28.07 11.47
CA GLU A 210 -5.87 -27.17 12.64
C GLU A 210 -4.50 -26.52 12.81
N ASP A 211 -3.45 -27.33 12.81
CA ASP A 211 -2.09 -26.82 13.04
C ASP A 211 -1.64 -25.95 11.86
N LEU A 212 -1.97 -26.35 10.63
CA LEU A 212 -1.73 -25.53 9.45
C LEU A 212 -2.45 -24.19 9.52
N ALA A 213 -3.70 -24.17 9.97
CA ALA A 213 -4.49 -22.94 10.11
C ALA A 213 -3.91 -22.02 11.20
N ARG A 214 -3.43 -22.58 12.32
CA ARG A 214 -2.73 -21.82 13.36
C ARG A 214 -1.44 -21.21 12.83
N VAL A 215 -0.63 -21.98 12.10
CA VAL A 215 0.62 -21.51 11.50
C VAL A 215 0.36 -20.43 10.47
N ALA A 216 -0.54 -20.67 9.50
CA ALA A 216 -0.90 -19.70 8.48
C ALA A 216 -1.44 -18.39 9.07
N ARG A 217 -2.22 -18.47 10.16
CA ARG A 217 -2.67 -17.28 10.88
C ARG A 217 -1.50 -16.48 11.46
N LEU A 218 -0.58 -17.15 12.16
CA LEU A 218 0.58 -16.47 12.74
C LEU A 218 1.50 -15.88 11.66
N GLU A 219 1.64 -16.54 10.52
CA GLU A 219 2.36 -16.01 9.36
C GLU A 219 1.71 -14.74 8.83
N LEU A 220 0.38 -14.74 8.66
CA LEU A 220 -0.40 -13.56 8.24
C LEU A 220 -0.23 -12.40 9.21
N GLU A 221 -0.39 -12.65 10.51
CA GLU A 221 -0.21 -11.65 11.56
C GLU A 221 1.23 -11.09 11.53
N SER A 222 2.23 -11.95 11.38
CA SER A 222 3.64 -11.55 11.31
C SER A 222 4.03 -10.74 10.07
N LEU A 223 3.30 -10.91 8.96
CA LEU A 223 3.54 -10.19 7.71
C LEU A 223 2.84 -8.84 7.68
N ALA A 224 1.64 -8.74 8.26
CA ALA A 224 0.76 -7.59 8.05
C ALA A 224 0.52 -6.73 9.29
N GLN A 225 0.75 -7.25 10.50
CA GLN A 225 0.51 -6.52 11.74
C GLN A 225 1.78 -5.89 12.29
N PHE A 226 1.67 -4.64 12.72
CA PHE A 226 2.71 -3.95 13.48
C PHE A 226 2.61 -4.30 14.96
N VAL A 227 3.66 -4.04 15.72
CA VAL A 227 3.61 -4.07 17.19
C VAL A 227 2.93 -2.80 17.67
N GLU A 228 1.87 -2.96 18.45
CA GLU A 228 1.20 -1.87 19.14
C GLU A 228 1.99 -1.51 20.41
N PRO A 229 2.52 -0.28 20.51
CA PRO A 229 3.14 0.19 21.75
C PRO A 229 2.02 0.34 22.80
N ASP A 230 2.03 -0.52 23.82
CA ASP A 230 0.98 -0.49 24.84
C ASP A 230 1.09 0.78 25.67
N SER A 231 -0.03 1.46 25.89
CA SER A 231 -0.13 2.59 26.81
C SER A 231 -0.33 2.15 28.26
N ASP A 232 -0.68 0.89 28.49
CA ASP A 232 -0.93 0.34 29.82
C ASP A 232 0.24 -0.54 30.27
N LEU A 233 1.01 -0.06 31.27
CA LEU A 233 2.24 -0.67 31.79
C LEU A 233 2.07 -2.11 32.34
N ARG A 234 0.83 -2.59 32.47
CA ARG A 234 0.50 -3.92 33.01
C ARG A 234 0.30 -5.00 31.95
N ARG A 235 0.35 -4.65 30.66
CA ARG A 235 0.18 -5.60 29.56
C ARG A 235 1.43 -5.66 28.69
N HIS A 236 1.74 -6.86 28.22
CA HIS A 236 2.82 -7.07 27.27
C HIS A 236 2.45 -6.45 25.92
N PRO A 237 3.41 -5.87 25.16
CA PRO A 237 3.19 -5.41 23.80
C PRO A 237 2.54 -6.49 22.95
N ARG A 238 1.59 -6.10 22.09
CA ARG A 238 0.80 -7.03 21.27
C ARG A 238 0.85 -6.59 19.81
N SER A 239 0.51 -7.51 18.91
CA SER A 239 0.29 -7.12 17.51
C SER A 239 -0.97 -6.26 17.40
N THR A 240 -0.88 -5.22 16.57
CA THR A 240 -2.04 -4.47 16.06
C THR A 240 -3.04 -5.42 15.42
N GLN A 241 -4.33 -5.06 15.43
CA GLN A 241 -5.36 -5.86 14.78
C GLN A 241 -5.64 -5.37 13.37
N PHE A 242 -6.08 -6.29 12.50
CA PHE A 242 -6.70 -5.89 11.24
C PHE A 242 -7.92 -5.00 11.51
N PRO A 243 -8.20 -3.98 10.68
CA PRO A 243 -9.42 -3.18 10.81
C PRO A 243 -10.65 -4.10 10.79
N LYS A 244 -11.54 -3.99 11.78
CA LYS A 244 -12.67 -4.92 12.00
C LYS A 244 -13.60 -5.14 10.80
N LYS A 245 -13.65 -4.21 9.85
CA LYS A 245 -14.51 -4.28 8.66
C LYS A 245 -13.77 -4.72 7.40
N SER A 246 -12.47 -5.00 7.51
CA SER A 246 -11.63 -5.41 6.39
C SER A 246 -11.79 -6.89 6.10
N GLU A 247 -11.65 -7.23 4.82
CA GLU A 247 -11.63 -8.58 4.29
C GLU A 247 -10.51 -9.41 4.94
N TRP A 248 -9.35 -8.80 5.20
CA TRP A 248 -8.24 -9.44 5.89
C TRP A 248 -8.51 -9.78 7.36
N ALA A 249 -9.38 -9.02 8.05
CA ALA A 249 -9.84 -9.41 9.39
C ALA A 249 -10.67 -10.70 9.32
N VAL A 250 -11.52 -10.85 8.29
CA VAL A 250 -12.31 -12.07 8.08
C VAL A 250 -11.41 -13.26 7.73
N VAL A 251 -10.37 -13.08 6.92
CA VAL A 251 -9.36 -14.13 6.66
C VAL A 251 -8.72 -14.58 7.97
N ASN A 252 -8.27 -13.63 8.80
CA ASN A 252 -7.65 -13.91 10.09
C ASN A 252 -8.59 -14.68 11.05
N GLU A 253 -9.85 -14.25 11.13
CA GLU A 253 -10.89 -14.92 11.92
C GLU A 253 -11.22 -16.33 11.39
N THR A 254 -11.24 -16.51 10.06
CA THR A 254 -11.47 -17.80 9.42
C THR A 254 -10.36 -18.79 9.77
N LEU A 255 -9.10 -18.37 9.67
CA LEU A 255 -7.95 -19.18 10.08
C LEU A 255 -7.94 -19.45 11.60
N GLN A 256 -8.35 -18.48 12.42
CA GLN A 256 -8.52 -18.68 13.86
C GLN A 256 -9.57 -19.76 14.15
N LYS A 257 -10.74 -19.68 13.50
CA LYS A 257 -11.83 -20.65 13.69
C LYS A 257 -11.42 -22.04 13.20
N LEU A 258 -10.74 -22.14 12.06
CA LEU A 258 -10.17 -23.40 11.58
C LEU A 258 -9.13 -23.98 12.56
N GLY A 259 -8.33 -23.15 13.21
CA GLY A 259 -7.37 -23.57 14.22
C GLY A 259 -7.97 -24.00 15.56
N LEU A 260 -9.30 -23.98 15.73
CA LEU A 260 -9.98 -24.28 17.00
C LEU A 260 -11.13 -25.28 16.79
N PHE A 261 -10.82 -26.58 16.90
CA PHE A 261 -11.78 -27.69 16.74
C PHE A 261 -13.15 -27.48 17.39
N ASP A 262 -13.12 -26.96 18.62
CA ASP A 262 -14.27 -26.87 19.50
C ASP A 262 -15.30 -25.86 19.01
N VAL A 263 -14.85 -24.90 18.18
CA VAL A 263 -15.68 -23.82 17.64
C VAL A 263 -16.24 -24.18 16.25
N TRP A 264 -15.87 -25.34 15.70
CA TRP A 264 -16.37 -25.78 14.40
C TRP A 264 -17.85 -26.17 14.47
N PRO A 265 -18.63 -25.88 13.41
CA PRO A 265 -20.03 -26.29 13.34
C PRO A 265 -20.25 -27.80 13.54
N LYS A 266 -21.48 -28.17 13.88
CA LYS A 266 -21.90 -29.58 14.00
C LYS A 266 -21.78 -30.27 12.64
N SER A 267 -21.64 -31.60 12.62
CA SER A 267 -21.39 -32.37 11.40
C SER A 267 -22.40 -32.17 10.28
N LYS A 268 -23.65 -31.75 10.60
CA LYS A 268 -24.68 -31.44 9.60
C LYS A 268 -24.37 -30.16 8.82
N ASP A 269 -23.87 -29.14 9.52
CA ASP A 269 -23.65 -27.79 8.98
C ASP A 269 -22.20 -27.60 8.49
N LEU A 270 -21.29 -28.49 8.94
CA LEU A 270 -19.87 -28.47 8.61
C LEU A 270 -19.58 -28.41 7.10
N PRO A 271 -20.19 -29.25 6.22
CA PRO A 271 -19.90 -29.18 4.79
C PRO A 271 -20.33 -27.85 4.14
N GLY A 272 -21.44 -27.27 4.62
CA GLY A 272 -21.95 -25.98 4.12
C GLY A 272 -21.04 -24.82 4.53
N TRP A 273 -20.60 -24.81 5.79
CA TRP A 273 -19.64 -23.84 6.31
C TRP A 273 -18.31 -23.89 5.54
N LEU A 274 -17.76 -25.10 5.33
CA LEU A 274 -16.51 -25.27 4.58
C LEU A 274 -16.62 -24.77 3.13
N ARG A 275 -17.69 -25.15 2.42
CA ARG A 275 -17.87 -24.83 1.00
C ARG A 275 -18.23 -23.36 0.74
N ASN A 276 -19.09 -22.78 1.58
CA ASN A 276 -19.71 -21.49 1.28
C ASN A 276 -19.06 -20.33 2.04
N GLU A 277 -18.30 -20.60 3.11
CA GLU A 277 -17.64 -19.57 3.91
C GLU A 277 -16.12 -19.72 3.86
N VAL A 278 -15.60 -20.90 4.20
CA VAL A 278 -14.15 -21.09 4.41
C VAL A 278 -13.37 -21.07 3.10
N VAL A 279 -13.66 -22.00 2.18
CA VAL A 279 -12.88 -22.15 0.93
C VAL A 279 -12.88 -20.85 0.12
N PRO A 280 -14.02 -20.17 -0.12
CA PRO A 280 -14.00 -18.93 -0.89
C PRO A 280 -13.13 -17.83 -0.27
N VAL A 281 -13.15 -17.67 1.06
CA VAL A 281 -12.33 -16.67 1.77
C VAL A 281 -10.84 -16.97 1.64
N LEU A 282 -10.46 -18.25 1.75
CA LEU A 282 -9.07 -18.67 1.63
C LEU A 282 -8.58 -18.57 0.18
N ASP A 283 -9.38 -18.96 -0.80
CA ASP A 283 -9.08 -18.79 -2.22
C ASP A 283 -8.90 -17.32 -2.59
N TRP A 284 -9.75 -16.44 -2.05
CA TRP A 284 -9.59 -15.00 -2.22
C TRP A 284 -8.24 -14.51 -1.65
N ALA A 285 -7.81 -15.03 -0.50
CA ALA A 285 -6.58 -14.60 0.17
C ALA A 285 -5.30 -14.98 -0.59
N ILE A 286 -5.35 -16.06 -1.39
CA ILE A 286 -4.22 -16.52 -2.22
C ILE A 286 -4.45 -16.32 -3.72
N SER A 287 -5.50 -15.59 -4.10
CA SER A 287 -5.81 -15.32 -5.50
C SER A 287 -4.68 -14.53 -6.16
N THR A 288 -4.33 -14.95 -7.37
CA THR A 288 -3.38 -14.25 -8.25
C THR A 288 -4.08 -13.19 -9.11
N ASP A 289 -5.40 -13.04 -9.00
CA ASP A 289 -6.15 -12.05 -9.76
C ASP A 289 -5.79 -10.64 -9.29
N ARG A 290 -5.70 -9.69 -10.23
CA ARG A 290 -5.35 -8.29 -9.95
C ARG A 290 -6.26 -7.60 -8.93
N LYS A 291 -7.55 -7.95 -8.93
CA LYS A 291 -8.58 -7.43 -7.99
C LYS A 291 -9.59 -8.54 -7.71
N PRO A 292 -9.27 -9.50 -6.83
CA PRO A 292 -10.17 -10.60 -6.55
C PRO A 292 -11.43 -10.05 -5.89
N LYS A 293 -12.59 -10.40 -6.44
CA LYS A 293 -13.87 -9.97 -5.87
C LYS A 293 -14.09 -10.69 -4.55
N TRP A 294 -14.48 -9.95 -3.51
CA TRP A 294 -14.79 -10.54 -2.22
C TRP A 294 -15.93 -11.55 -2.37
N PRO A 295 -15.80 -12.79 -1.87
CA PRO A 295 -16.77 -13.85 -2.13
C PRO A 295 -18.01 -13.78 -1.23
N LEU A 296 -17.93 -13.20 -0.03
CA LEU A 296 -19.03 -13.20 0.95
C LEU A 296 -19.97 -11.98 0.85
N VAL A 297 -20.10 -11.38 -0.35
CA VAL A 297 -20.92 -10.17 -0.55
C VAL A 297 -22.40 -10.40 -0.22
N GLU A 298 -22.95 -11.55 -0.59
CA GLU A 298 -24.37 -11.90 -0.34
C GLU A 298 -24.64 -12.20 1.14
N GLN A 299 -23.71 -12.85 1.83
CA GLN A 299 -23.84 -13.14 3.27
C GLN A 299 -23.75 -11.87 4.13
N ARG A 300 -22.96 -10.87 3.70
CA ARG A 300 -22.90 -9.56 4.35
C ARG A 300 -24.21 -8.79 4.21
N ALA A 301 -24.90 -8.93 3.08
CA ALA A 301 -26.23 -8.35 2.87
C ALA A 301 -27.28 -9.02 3.77
N LEU A 302 -27.29 -10.36 3.84
CA LEU A 302 -28.20 -11.13 4.69
C LEU A 302 -27.98 -10.88 6.20
N ALA A 303 -26.72 -10.77 6.65
CA ALA A 303 -26.40 -10.47 8.04
C ALA A 303 -26.77 -9.03 8.43
N ALA A 304 -26.65 -8.07 7.50
CA ALA A 304 -27.09 -6.69 7.72
C ALA A 304 -28.62 -6.58 7.82
N GLU A 305 -29.36 -7.42 7.08
CA GLU A 305 -30.83 -7.48 7.11
C GLU A 305 -31.34 -8.14 8.40
N GLN A 306 -30.62 -9.14 8.93
CA GLN A 306 -30.95 -9.80 10.22
C GLN A 306 -30.54 -8.98 11.47
N ALA A 307 -29.63 -8.02 11.32
CA ALA A 307 -29.20 -7.14 12.41
C ALA A 307 -30.07 -5.87 12.57
N ALA A 308 -31.16 -5.75 11.79
CA ALA A 308 -32.16 -4.71 12.00
C ALA A 308 -32.84 -4.92 13.38
N PRO A 309 -32.87 -3.93 14.26
CA PRO A 309 -33.38 -4.10 15.62
C PRO A 309 -34.88 -4.35 15.59
N VAL A 310 -35.29 -5.53 16.05
CA VAL A 310 -36.67 -5.75 16.51
C VAL A 310 -36.80 -5.00 17.83
N GLU A 311 -37.48 -3.85 17.80
CA GLU A 311 -37.94 -3.20 19.03
C GLU A 311 -38.87 -4.14 19.78
N ALA A 312 -38.49 -4.52 21.00
CA ALA A 312 -39.41 -5.04 22.01
C ALA A 312 -38.91 -4.64 23.40
N ASP A 313 -39.46 -3.51 23.82
CA ASP A 313 -39.73 -3.06 25.17
C ASP A 313 -40.01 -4.20 26.18
N SER A 314 -39.25 -4.26 27.27
CA SER A 314 -39.82 -4.47 28.61
C SER A 314 -38.76 -4.29 29.71
N VAL A 315 -38.96 -3.23 30.48
CA VAL A 315 -38.40 -2.93 31.80
C VAL A 315 -38.80 -4.00 32.82
N VAL A 316 -37.85 -4.55 33.59
CA VAL A 316 -38.08 -4.87 35.02
C VAL A 316 -36.81 -4.61 35.84
N ASP A 317 -37.04 -3.77 36.84
CA ASP A 317 -36.21 -3.29 37.93
C ASP A 317 -35.78 -4.39 38.94
N ARG A 318 -34.58 -4.28 39.51
CA ARG A 318 -34.26 -4.76 40.86
C ARG A 318 -32.96 -4.15 41.39
N GLN A 319 -33.15 -3.29 42.38
CA GLN A 319 -32.14 -2.66 43.24
C GLN A 319 -31.47 -3.61 44.26
N ASP A 320 -30.29 -3.13 44.68
CA ASP A 320 -29.59 -3.27 45.96
C ASP A 320 -28.83 -4.56 46.32
N ALA A 321 -27.50 -4.41 46.39
CA ALA A 321 -26.79 -4.43 47.67
C ALA A 321 -25.42 -3.73 47.55
N ALA A 322 -25.29 -2.59 48.23
CA ALA A 322 -24.03 -1.92 48.50
C ALA A 322 -23.15 -2.76 49.43
N SER A 323 -21.85 -2.80 49.17
CA SER A 323 -20.85 -3.03 50.22
C SER A 323 -19.76 -1.98 50.07
N ASP A 324 -19.79 -1.07 51.03
CA ASP A 324 -18.78 -0.07 51.37
C ASP A 324 -17.52 -0.78 51.89
N VAL A 325 -16.38 -0.58 51.22
CA VAL A 325 -15.05 -0.74 51.83
C VAL A 325 -14.18 0.41 51.35
N SER A 326 -14.16 1.44 52.18
CA SER A 326 -13.11 2.47 52.22
C SER A 326 -11.73 1.81 52.37
N SER A 327 -10.84 2.09 51.41
CA SER A 327 -9.39 1.89 51.56
C SER A 327 -8.71 3.10 50.96
N GLU A 328 -8.10 3.88 51.84
CA GLU A 328 -7.31 5.06 51.55
C GLU A 328 -6.25 4.77 50.48
N VAL A 329 -6.23 5.61 49.44
CA VAL A 329 -5.24 5.62 48.36
C VAL A 329 -4.17 6.64 48.74
N PRO A 330 -2.89 6.26 48.92
CA PRO A 330 -1.80 7.23 48.91
C PRO A 330 -1.65 7.81 47.50
N SER A 331 -1.76 9.13 47.40
CA SER A 331 -1.55 9.91 46.18
C SER A 331 -0.08 9.89 45.76
N GLU A 332 0.31 8.91 44.95
CA GLU A 332 1.47 8.99 44.06
C GLU A 332 0.97 9.03 42.62
N VAL A 333 0.45 10.19 42.21
CA VAL A 333 0.05 10.48 40.83
C VAL A 333 0.68 11.81 40.46
N ASP A 334 1.88 11.75 39.88
CA ASP A 334 2.43 12.88 39.09
C ASP A 334 3.62 12.42 38.23
N ASP A 335 4.41 11.43 38.67
CA ASP A 335 5.63 11.00 37.97
C ASP A 335 5.40 10.05 36.77
N SER A 336 4.24 9.41 36.69
CA SER A 336 3.90 8.43 35.65
C SER A 336 3.36 9.07 34.38
N ASP A 337 2.56 10.13 34.50
CA ASP A 337 1.95 10.83 33.36
C ASP A 337 2.98 11.63 32.56
N GLU A 338 3.90 12.34 33.22
CA GLU A 338 4.99 13.04 32.52
C GLU A 338 5.91 12.06 31.77
N ARG A 339 6.10 10.84 32.28
CA ARG A 339 6.96 9.84 31.65
C ARG A 339 6.30 9.22 30.41
N ILE A 340 4.98 9.04 30.44
CA ILE A 340 4.18 8.59 29.29
C ILE A 340 4.17 9.65 28.19
N GLU A 341 3.99 10.92 28.55
CA GLU A 341 4.02 12.03 27.59
C GLU A 341 5.41 12.20 26.95
N ARG A 342 6.48 12.11 27.74
CA ARG A 342 7.85 12.16 27.22
C ARG A 342 8.16 11.00 26.27
N PHE A 343 7.66 9.79 26.56
CA PHE A 343 7.84 8.64 25.68
C PHE A 343 7.04 8.79 24.38
N GLY A 344 5.79 9.25 24.46
CA GLY A 344 4.97 9.55 23.29
C GLY A 344 5.60 10.62 22.39
N ALA A 345 6.11 11.70 22.98
CA ALA A 345 6.80 12.76 22.26
C ALA A 345 8.11 12.28 21.61
N ALA A 346 8.92 11.50 22.35
CA ALA A 346 10.15 10.93 21.81
C ALA A 346 9.90 9.92 20.68
N LEU A 347 8.83 9.13 20.77
CA LEU A 347 8.42 8.18 19.73
C LEU A 347 7.89 8.90 18.48
N GLU A 348 7.11 9.96 18.66
CA GLU A 348 6.63 10.81 17.57
C GLU A 348 7.79 11.52 16.85
N GLU A 349 8.76 12.04 17.61
CA GLU A 349 9.97 12.67 17.08
C GLU A 349 10.85 11.66 16.34
N ALA A 350 11.08 10.49 16.92
CA ALA A 350 11.94 9.44 16.33
C ALA A 350 11.34 8.78 15.09
N THR A 351 10.01 8.73 14.98
CA THR A 351 9.30 8.10 13.85
C THR A 351 8.77 9.09 12.83
N GLY A 352 8.98 10.40 13.03
CA GLY A 352 8.43 11.45 12.17
C GLY A 352 6.90 11.46 12.15
N GLY A 353 6.26 11.05 13.26
CA GLY A 353 4.80 10.97 13.41
C GLY A 353 4.13 9.74 12.81
N PHE A 354 4.90 8.69 12.44
CA PHE A 354 4.36 7.44 11.91
C PHE A 354 3.75 6.55 13.00
N MET A 355 4.26 6.64 14.24
CA MET A 355 3.67 5.97 15.41
C MET A 355 3.35 7.00 16.48
N THR A 356 2.10 7.04 16.92
CA THR A 356 1.66 7.91 18.02
C THR A 356 0.87 7.13 19.03
N ALA A 357 1.28 7.20 20.29
CA ALA A 357 0.44 6.81 21.41
C ALA A 357 -0.52 7.98 21.70
N SER A 358 -1.71 7.99 21.08
CA SER A 358 -2.81 8.88 21.52
C SER A 358 -4.16 8.50 20.94
N ARG A 359 -5.18 8.70 21.80
CA ARG A 359 -6.63 8.58 21.57
C ARG A 359 -7.06 9.15 20.21
N GLU A 360 -7.95 8.43 19.54
CA GLU A 360 -8.54 8.74 18.25
C GLU A 360 -9.02 10.20 18.14
N VAL A 361 -8.28 11.02 17.39
CA VAL A 361 -8.80 12.19 16.68
C VAL A 361 -8.13 12.26 15.29
N PRO A 362 -8.87 12.51 14.20
CA PRO A 362 -8.32 12.44 12.84
C PRO A 362 -7.26 13.53 12.60
N ARG A 363 -6.05 13.11 12.22
CA ARG A 363 -4.97 14.04 11.82
C ARG A 363 -5.26 14.65 10.46
N ASN A 364 -5.45 15.97 10.44
CA ASN A 364 -5.50 16.79 9.23
C ASN A 364 -4.18 16.66 8.44
N ARG A 365 -4.27 16.15 7.21
CA ARG A 365 -3.14 16.10 6.27
C ARG A 365 -2.84 17.51 5.74
N LYS A 366 -1.57 17.89 5.72
CA LYS A 366 -1.11 19.14 5.08
C LYS A 366 -1.46 19.12 3.59
N PRO A 367 -2.00 20.21 3.03
CA PRO A 367 -2.34 20.27 1.61
C PRO A 367 -1.07 20.18 0.76
N PHE A 368 -1.14 19.36 -0.30
CA PHE A 368 -0.13 19.32 -1.35
C PHE A 368 -0.04 20.68 -2.03
N ALA A 369 1.18 21.10 -2.39
CA ALA A 369 1.42 22.38 -3.04
C ALA A 369 0.61 22.48 -4.34
N LYS A 370 -0.15 23.57 -4.46
CA LYS A 370 -0.96 23.91 -5.65
C LYS A 370 -0.03 24.04 -6.86
N VAL A 371 -0.46 23.56 -8.03
CA VAL A 371 0.22 23.78 -9.32
C VAL A 371 0.71 25.24 -9.41
N PRO A 372 1.96 25.50 -9.84
CA PRO A 372 2.47 26.87 -9.91
C PRO A 372 1.49 27.79 -10.66
N PRO A 373 1.12 28.95 -10.09
CA PRO A 373 0.17 29.86 -10.72
C PRO A 373 0.70 30.36 -12.07
N LEU A 374 -0.23 30.67 -12.97
CA LEU A 374 0.04 31.32 -14.26
C LEU A 374 0.75 32.66 -14.02
N ALA A 375 1.57 33.11 -14.97
CA ALA A 375 1.98 34.51 -14.98
C ALA A 375 0.71 35.35 -15.27
N ASP A 376 0.46 36.36 -14.45
CA ASP A 376 -0.58 37.35 -14.73
C ASP A 376 -0.15 38.21 -15.92
N ASP A 377 -0.96 38.21 -16.97
CA ASP A 377 -0.80 39.07 -18.15
C ASP A 377 -1.06 40.52 -17.75
N PHE A 378 0.00 41.30 -17.48
CA PHE A 378 -0.11 42.75 -17.49
C PHE A 378 -0.22 43.22 -18.94
N VAL A 379 -1.46 43.40 -19.40
CA VAL A 379 -1.77 44.23 -20.56
C VAL A 379 -1.35 45.66 -20.22
N ALA A 380 -0.18 46.07 -20.72
CA ALA A 380 0.18 47.49 -20.74
C ALA A 380 -0.67 48.15 -21.84
N GLU A 381 -1.75 48.82 -21.43
CA GLU A 381 -2.42 49.81 -22.27
C GLU A 381 -1.39 50.87 -22.68
N ILE A 382 -1.06 50.90 -23.97
CA ILE A 382 -0.23 51.92 -24.59
C ILE A 382 -1.08 53.19 -24.67
N GLU A 383 -0.89 54.09 -23.71
CA GLU A 383 -1.44 55.44 -23.75
C GLU A 383 -0.87 56.19 -24.96
N HIS A 384 -1.73 56.52 -25.92
CA HIS A 384 -1.39 57.31 -27.11
C HIS A 384 -1.07 58.76 -26.70
N ALA A 385 0.19 59.17 -26.87
CA ALA A 385 0.58 60.57 -26.88
C ALA A 385 0.28 61.19 -28.27
N PRO A 386 -0.48 62.30 -28.38
CA PRO A 386 -0.62 63.02 -29.63
C PRO A 386 0.61 63.90 -29.89
N ALA A 387 1.10 63.82 -31.12
CA ALA A 387 2.26 64.53 -31.64
C ALA A 387 2.06 66.05 -31.66
N VAL A 388 3.10 66.76 -31.23
CA VAL A 388 3.30 68.20 -31.41
C VAL A 388 4.13 68.42 -32.67
N THR A 389 3.59 69.19 -33.63
CA THR A 389 4.20 70.34 -34.36
C THR A 389 3.62 70.54 -35.77
N PRO A 390 3.68 71.76 -36.36
CA PRO A 390 4.46 72.95 -35.95
C PRO A 390 3.65 74.13 -35.41
#